data_AF-A0A7V3DLH3-F1
#
_entry.id   AF-A0A7V3DLH3-F1
#
_cell.length_a   1.000
_cell.length_b   1.000
_cell.length_c   1.000
_cell.angle_alpha   90.00
_cell.angle_beta   90.00
_cell.angle_gamma   90.00
#
_symmetry.space_group_name_H-M   'P 1'
#
loop_
_entity.id
_entity.type
_entity.pdbx_description
1 polymer ?
#
loop_
_entity_poly.entity_id
_entity_poly.type
_entity_poly.pdbx_seq_one_letter_code
_entity_poly.pdbx_strand_id
1 'polypeptide(L)'
;MYIRKSIRKAKNGKHYVNYLLVESVSTPKGPRQRSICSLGSLEPGPPERWHALAKRLEAALAGQLSLGEPDPLVEGIVAKARKRGQ
;
A
#
# COMPACT_ATOMS: atom_id res chain seq x y z
N MET A 1 -4.03 -4.37 -1.50
CA MET A 1 -2.95 -4.18 -2.51
C MET A 1 -1.59 -4.46 -1.88
N TYR A 2 -0.53 -4.70 -2.67
CA TYR A 2 0.83 -4.89 -2.18
C TYR A 2 1.87 -4.34 -3.17
N ILE A 3 3.10 -4.11 -2.69
CA ILE A 3 4.22 -3.65 -3.53
C ILE A 3 5.04 -4.84 -3.99
N ARG A 4 5.27 -4.94 -5.30
CA ARG A 4 6.10 -5.98 -5.93
C ARG A 4 7.35 -5.36 -6.52
N LYS A 5 8.52 -5.88 -6.15
CA LYS A 5 9.80 -5.57 -6.81
C LYS A 5 9.85 -6.25 -8.18
N SER A 6 10.19 -5.51 -9.22
CA SER A 6 10.39 -6.00 -10.58
C SER A 6 11.76 -5.57 -11.07
N ILE A 7 12.54 -6.51 -11.59
CA ILE A 7 13.85 -6.25 -12.17
C ILE A 7 13.70 -6.39 -13.68
N ARG A 8 14.06 -5.35 -14.43
CA ARG A 8 14.04 -5.35 -15.89
C ARG A 8 15.43 -5.08 -16.44
N LYS A 9 15.79 -5.80 -17.50
CA LYS A 9 17.00 -5.57 -18.27
C LYS A 9 16.71 -4.54 -19.37
N ALA A 10 17.46 -3.46 -19.40
CA ALA A 10 17.39 -2.48 -20.47
C ALA A 10 18.20 -2.93 -21.70
N LYS A 11 17.97 -2.24 -22.82
CA LYS A 11 18.66 -2.49 -24.10
C LYS A 11 20.19 -2.40 -23.99
N ASN A 12 20.70 -1.54 -23.11
CA ASN A 12 22.13 -1.38 -22.83
C ASN A 12 22.69 -2.42 -21.84
N GLY A 13 21.93 -3.45 -21.50
CA GLY A 13 22.34 -4.51 -20.59
C GLY A 13 22.21 -4.19 -19.10
N LYS A 14 21.91 -2.94 -18.73
CA LYS A 14 21.76 -2.54 -17.32
C LYS A 14 20.45 -3.04 -16.72
N HIS A 15 20.51 -3.50 -15.48
CA HIS A 15 19.32 -3.84 -14.70
C HIS A 15 18.75 -2.60 -14.02
N TYR A 16 17.43 -2.45 -14.12
CA TYR A 16 16.69 -1.42 -13.40
C TYR A 16 15.66 -2.08 -12.50
N VAL A 17 15.64 -1.62 -11.25
CA VAL A 17 14.64 -1.99 -10.26
C VAL A 17 13.48 -1.03 -10.40
N ASN A 18 12.28 -1.59 -10.48
CA ASN A 18 11.04 -0.85 -10.41
C ASN A 18 10.12 -1.50 -9.39
N TYR A 19 9.34 -0.70 -8.69
CA TYR A 19 8.33 -1.18 -7.76
C TYR A 19 6.95 -0.98 -8.37
N LEU A 20 6.09 -1.98 -8.25
CA LEU A 20 4.74 -1.95 -8.79
C LEU A 20 3.73 -2.05 -7.65
N LEU A 21 2.68 -1.22 -7.69
CA LEU A 21 1.50 -1.44 -6.88
C LEU A 21 0.64 -2.51 -7.58
N VAL A 22 0.37 -3.61 -6.89
CA VAL A 22 -0.36 -4.75 -7.42
C VAL A 22 -1.56 -5.04 -6.52
N GLU A 23 -2.67 -5.41 -7.14
CA GLU A 23 -3.84 -5.90 -6.43
C GLU A 23 -4.14 -7.37 -6.80
N SER A 24 -4.82 -8.06 -5.88
CA SER A 24 -5.37 -9.38 -6.15
C SER A 24 -6.85 -9.24 -6.48
N VAL A 25 -7.25 -9.73 -7.64
CA VAL A 25 -8.64 -9.74 -8.12
C VAL A 25 -9.17 -11.17 -8.13
N SER A 26 -10.36 -11.38 -7.56
CA SER A 26 -11.04 -12.67 -7.65
C SER A 26 -11.60 -12.85 -9.06
N THR A 27 -11.30 -13.96 -9.71
CA THR A 27 -11.86 -14.31 -11.03
C THR A 27 -12.46 -15.71 -10.97
N PRO A 28 -13.37 -16.08 -11.89
CA PRO A 28 -13.97 -17.42 -11.93
C PRO A 28 -12.93 -18.55 -12.04
N LYS A 29 -11.74 -18.28 -12.62
CA LYS A 29 -10.62 -19.23 -12.75
C LYS A 29 -9.62 -19.13 -11.58
N GLY A 30 -10.05 -18.56 -10.46
CA GLY A 30 -9.25 -18.31 -9.26
C GLY A 30 -8.68 -16.89 -9.16
N PRO A 31 -7.96 -16.58 -8.07
CA PRO A 31 -7.33 -15.28 -7.88
C PRO A 31 -6.34 -14.96 -9.02
N ARG A 32 -6.32 -13.69 -9.44
CA ARG A 32 -5.35 -13.14 -10.40
C ARG A 32 -4.72 -11.87 -9.84
N GLN A 33 -3.58 -11.48 -10.40
CA GLN A 33 -2.88 -10.25 -10.01
C GLN A 33 -3.00 -9.21 -11.13
N ARG A 34 -3.42 -7.99 -10.78
CA ARG A 34 -3.46 -6.84 -11.70
C ARG A 34 -2.46 -5.79 -11.22
N SER A 35 -1.58 -5.33 -12.12
CA SER A 35 -0.69 -4.21 -11.80
C SER A 35 -1.47 -2.90 -11.97
N ILE A 36 -1.54 -2.10 -10.92
CA ILE A 36 -2.25 -0.81 -10.91
C ILE A 36 -1.38 0.26 -11.56
N CYS A 37 -0.17 0.45 -11.04
CA CYS A 37 0.75 1.47 -11.51
C CYS A 37 2.21 1.14 -11.18
N SER A 38 3.09 1.86 -11.87
CA SER A 38 4.53 1.87 -11.60
C SER A 38 4.85 2.91 -10.54
N LEU A 39 5.56 2.53 -9.49
CA LEU A 39 5.98 3.40 -8.39
C LEU A 39 7.41 3.96 -8.59
N GLY A 40 8.17 3.46 -9.57
CA GLY A 40 9.56 3.86 -9.76
C GLY A 40 10.48 3.19 -8.73
N SER A 41 11.50 3.91 -8.26
CA SER A 41 12.35 3.46 -7.15
C SER A 41 11.74 3.84 -5.81
N LEU A 42 11.82 2.93 -4.84
CA LEU A 42 11.43 3.16 -3.44
C LEU A 42 12.65 3.27 -2.51
N GLU A 43 13.87 3.31 -3.05
CA GLU A 43 15.09 3.46 -2.26
C GLU A 43 15.26 4.91 -1.75
N PRO A 44 15.75 5.10 -0.51
CA PRO A 44 16.29 4.11 0.44
C PRO A 44 15.22 3.50 1.39
N GLY A 45 13.93 3.62 1.08
CA GLY A 45 12.85 3.23 1.98
C GLY A 45 12.89 1.74 2.38
N PRO A 46 12.77 1.42 3.69
CA PRO A 46 12.90 0.05 4.17
C PRO A 46 11.73 -0.82 3.68
N PRO A 47 11.98 -2.07 3.27
CA PRO A 47 10.93 -3.00 2.82
C PRO A 47 9.83 -3.26 3.84
N GLU A 48 10.11 -3.15 5.14
CA GLU A 48 9.12 -3.35 6.21
C GLU A 48 7.95 -2.36 6.10
N ARG A 49 8.19 -1.16 5.57
CA ARG A 49 7.17 -0.12 5.41
C ARG A 49 6.31 -0.29 4.16
N TRP A 50 6.66 -1.21 3.26
CA TRP A 50 5.94 -1.38 2.00
C TRP A 50 4.49 -1.83 2.19
N HIS A 51 4.20 -2.60 3.24
CA HIS A 51 2.83 -2.98 3.56
C HIS A 51 1.99 -1.74 3.93
N ALA A 52 2.48 -0.94 4.87
CA ALA A 52 1.82 0.31 5.28
C ALA A 52 1.67 1.28 4.10
N LEU A 53 2.71 1.41 3.27
CA LEU A 53 2.67 2.20 2.05
C LEU A 53 1.59 1.70 1.07
N ALA A 54 1.52 0.39 0.82
CA ALA A 54 0.51 -0.20 -0.05
C ALA A 54 -0.91 0.06 0.47
N LYS A 55 -1.14 -0.04 1.79
CA LYS A 55 -2.43 0.28 2.41
C LYS A 55 -2.79 1.76 2.29
N ARG A 56 -1.83 2.66 2.47
CA ARG A 56 -2.04 4.11 2.28
C ARG A 56 -2.37 4.45 0.83
N LEU A 57 -1.68 3.82 -0.13
CA LEU A 57 -1.96 3.98 -1.56
C LEU A 57 -3.34 3.42 -1.93
N GLU A 58 -3.71 2.25 -1.40
CA GLU A 58 -5.04 1.67 -1.58
C GLU A 58 -6.14 2.59 -1.05
N ALA A 59 -5.98 3.14 0.16
CA ALA A 59 -6.91 4.10 0.73
C ALA A 59 -7.02 5.36 -0.15
N ALA A 60 -5.89 5.96 -0.52
CA ALA A 60 -5.86 7.14 -1.37
C ALA A 60 -6.53 6.90 -2.74
N LEU A 61 -6.29 5.75 -3.37
CA LEU A 61 -6.92 5.36 -4.64
C LEU A 61 -8.42 5.09 -4.50
N ALA A 62 -8.88 4.60 -3.34
CA ALA A 62 -10.29 4.46 -3.03
C ALA A 62 -10.98 5.80 -2.71
N GLY A 63 -10.26 6.93 -2.80
CA GLY A 63 -10.74 8.25 -2.39
C GLY A 63 -10.81 8.44 -0.88
N GLN A 64 -10.29 7.47 -0.10
CA GLN A 64 -10.20 7.54 1.34
C GLN A 64 -8.94 8.30 1.73
N LEU A 65 -9.11 9.54 2.17
CA LEU A 65 -8.02 10.38 2.67
C LEU A 65 -7.34 9.68 3.86
N SER A 66 -6.01 9.54 3.81
CA SER A 66 -5.27 9.00 4.95
C SER A 66 -5.34 10.00 6.10
N LEU A 67 -6.01 9.63 7.19
CA LEU A 67 -5.83 10.30 8.48
C LEU A 67 -4.41 9.94 8.96
N GLY A 68 -3.42 10.76 8.63
CA GLY A 68 -2.14 10.76 9.34
C GLY A 68 -2.06 12.00 10.23
N GLU A 69 -1.05 12.18 11.06
CA GLU A 69 -0.71 11.40 12.27
C GLU A 69 -0.72 12.43 13.42
N PRO A 70 -0.53 12.07 14.70
CA PRO A 70 -0.81 10.80 15.37
C PRO A 70 -1.28 11.06 16.81
N ASP A 71 -2.45 10.61 17.31
CA ASP A 71 -2.81 11.25 18.57
C ASP A 71 -3.48 10.44 19.67
N PRO A 72 -2.91 10.41 20.90
CA PRO A 72 -3.63 9.93 22.09
C PRO A 72 -5.00 10.60 22.29
N LEU A 73 -5.30 11.70 21.59
CA LEU A 73 -6.66 12.25 21.49
C LEU A 73 -7.66 11.35 20.72
N VAL A 74 -7.21 10.71 19.63
CA VAL A 74 -8.02 9.75 18.85
C VAL A 74 -8.32 8.51 19.70
N GLU A 75 -7.37 8.08 20.52
CA GLU A 75 -7.55 7.07 21.58
C GLU A 75 -8.60 7.49 22.63
N GLY A 76 -8.58 8.75 23.09
CA GLY A 76 -9.51 9.25 24.10
C GLY A 76 -10.98 9.25 23.67
N ILE A 77 -11.25 9.51 22.39
CA ILE A 77 -12.61 9.52 21.83
C ILE A 77 -13.12 8.09 21.62
N VAL A 78 -12.26 7.18 21.14
CA VAL A 78 -12.56 5.74 21.05
C VAL A 78 -12.88 5.16 22.43
N ALA A 79 -12.22 5.62 23.49
CA ALA A 79 -12.50 5.22 24.86
C ALA A 79 -13.86 5.73 25.40
N LYS A 80 -14.28 6.96 25.07
CA LYS A 80 -15.61 7.50 25.45
C LYS A 80 -16.75 6.83 24.69
N ALA A 81 -16.56 6.53 23.41
CA ALA A 81 -17.52 5.78 22.61
C ALA A 81 -17.78 4.37 23.19
N ARG A 82 -16.75 3.70 23.72
CA ARG A 82 -16.87 2.39 24.42
C ARG A 82 -17.62 2.45 25.76
N LYS A 83 -17.66 3.61 26.43
CA LYS A 83 -18.42 3.78 27.69
C LYS A 83 -19.91 4.09 27.49
N ARG A 84 -20.30 4.56 26.31
CA ARG A 84 -21.70 4.80 25.89
C ARG A 84 -22.34 3.60 25.18
N GLY A 85 -21.65 2.46 25.16
CA GLY A 85 -22.28 1.15 25.00
C GLY A 85 -22.94 0.63 26.29
N GLN A 86 -23.30 1.53 27.22
CA GLN A 86 -24.21 1.30 28.36
C GLN A 86 -25.51 2.02 28.09
#